data_AF-A0A0V0SY31-F1
#
_entry.id   AF-A0A0V0SY31-F1
#
_cell.length_a   1.000
_cell.length_b   1.000
_cell.length_c   1.000
_cell.angle_alpha   90.00
_cell.angle_beta   90.00
_cell.angle_gamma   90.00
#
_symmetry.space_group_name_H-M   'P 1'
#
loop_
_entity.id
_entity.type
_entity.pdbx_description
1 polymer ?
#
loop_
_entity_poly.entity_id
_entity_poly.type
_entity_poly.pdbx_seq_one_letter_code
_entity_poly.pdbx_strand_id
1 'polypeptide(L)' 'MPSSELKRKGRGATDFRCTKDKLCVVKWFDNREVILASTCKCVDPVEPVRRWDKKQRQFIDVPCPQIVKEYNQFMG' A
#
# COMPACT_ATOMS: atom_id res chain seq x y z
N MET A 1 3.51 -11.99 -3.85
CA MET A 1 3.42 -11.65 -5.28
C MET A 1 4.71 -10.97 -5.73
N PRO A 2 5.28 -11.36 -6.88
CA PRO A 2 6.41 -10.67 -7.49
C PRO A 2 6.05 -9.21 -7.83
N SER A 3 7.03 -8.31 -7.78
CA SER A 3 6.82 -6.88 -8.02
C SER A 3 6.29 -6.58 -9.44
N SER A 4 6.66 -7.41 -10.43
CA SER A 4 6.16 -7.32 -11.81
C SER A 4 4.66 -7.57 -11.92
N GLU A 5 4.15 -8.55 -11.17
CA GLU A 5 2.73 -8.88 -11.13
C GLU A 5 1.93 -7.79 -10.42
N LEU A 6 2.46 -7.29 -9.30
CA LEU A 6 1.80 -6.22 -8.54
C LEU A 6 1.71 -4.93 -9.36
N LYS A 7 2.79 -4.57 -10.08
CA LYS A 7 2.79 -3.45 -11.02
C LYS A 7 1.75 -3.61 -12.13
N ARG A 8 1.54 -4.83 -12.65
CA ARG A 8 0.53 -5.11 -13.68
C ARG A 8 -0.90 -4.94 -13.17
N LYS A 9 -1.15 -5.24 -11.89
CA LYS A 9 -2.46 -5.02 -11.23
C LYS A 9 -2.79 -3.53 -11.05
N GLY A 10 -1.81 -2.64 -11.16
CA GLY A 10 -2.01 -1.20 -11.17
C GLY A 10 -1.87 -0.54 -9.81
N ARG A 11 -2.15 0.77 -9.76
CA ARG A 11 -2.03 1.59 -8.55
C ARG A 11 -3.06 1.13 -7.51
N GLY A 12 -2.63 1.02 -6.26
CA GLY A 12 -3.44 0.51 -5.15
C GLY A 12 -3.36 -1.01 -4.99
N ALA A 13 -2.69 -1.72 -5.90
CA ALA A 13 -2.51 -3.16 -5.76
C ALA A 13 -1.74 -3.48 -4.47
N THR A 14 -2.29 -4.40 -3.68
CA THR A 14 -1.76 -4.78 -2.38
C THR A 14 -1.57 -6.30 -2.33
N ASP A 15 -0.47 -6.73 -1.75
CA ASP A 15 -0.22 -8.11 -1.34
C ASP A 15 0.30 -8.09 0.09
N PHE A 16 -0.03 -9.11 0.87
CA PHE A 16 0.38 -9.15 2.27
C PHE A 16 0.58 -10.56 2.78
N ARG A 17 1.42 -10.68 3.80
CA ARG A 17 1.55 -11.90 4.60
C ARG A 17 1.63 -11.53 6.07
N CYS A 18 0.95 -12.30 6.90
CA CYS A 18 1.10 -12.21 8.34
C CYS A 18 1.71 -13.52 8.88
N THR A 19 2.63 -13.39 9.83
CA THR A 19 3.15 -14.53 10.58
C THR A 19 2.18 -14.90 11.71
N LYS A 20 2.39 -16.08 12.31
CA LYS A 20 1.65 -16.49 13.52
C LYS A 20 1.91 -15.53 14.69
N ASP A 21 3.09 -14.92 14.72
CA ASP A 21 3.53 -13.97 15.75
C ASP A 21 3.06 -12.53 15.48
N LYS A 22 1.99 -12.36 14.69
CA LYS A 22 1.32 -11.09 14.38
C LYS A 22 2.18 -10.06 13.61
N LEU A 23 3.34 -10.45 13.09
CA LEU A 23 4.08 -9.59 12.16
C LEU A 23 3.39 -9.65 10.80
N CYS A 24 2.90 -8.50 10.33
CA CYS A 24 2.34 -8.37 9.00
C CYS A 24 3.29 -7.57 8.10
N VAL A 25 3.61 -8.16 6.95
CA VAL A 25 4.38 -7.54 5.88
C VAL A 25 3.42 -7.24 4.73
N VAL A 26 3.29 -5.97 4.39
CA VAL A 26 2.42 -5.47 3.33
C VAL A 26 3.26 -4.87 2.23
N LYS A 27 2.93 -5.25 1.00
CA LYS A 27 3.49 -4.72 -0.22
C LYS A 27 2.40 -3.96 -0.96
N TRP A 28 2.60 -2.67 -1.17
CA TRP A 28 1.65 -1.76 -1.81
C TRP A 28 2.27 -1.09 -3.02
N PHE A 29 1.56 -1.04 -4.13
CA PHE A 29 2.03 -0.42 -5.36
C PHE A 29 1.29 0.89 -5.65
N ASP A 30 2.01 2.00 -5.64
CA ASP A 30 1.52 3.29 -6.13
C ASP A 30 2.27 3.69 -7.41
N ASN A 31 3.10 4.74 -7.36
CA ASN A 31 4.04 5.03 -8.46
C ASN A 31 5.22 4.04 -8.49
N ARG A 32 5.58 3.52 -7.31
CA ARG A 32 6.58 2.48 -7.08
C ARG A 32 6.08 1.54 -5.99
N GLU A 33 6.71 0.38 -5.89
CA GLU A 33 6.47 -0.57 -4.81
C GLU A 33 6.97 0.00 -3.47
N VAL A 34 6.15 -0.15 -2.43
CA VAL A 34 6.47 0.12 -1.04
C VAL A 34 6.25 -1.16 -0.25
N ILE A 35 7.20 -1.53 0.61
CA ILE A 35 7.09 -2.67 1.51
C ILE A 35 7.16 -2.13 2.94
N LEU A 36 6.13 -2.41 3.73
CA LEU A 36 6.05 -2.05 5.14
C LEU A 36 5.84 -3.30 5.98
N ALA A 37 6.39 -3.30 7.19
CA ALA A 37 6.17 -4.35 8.16
C ALA A 37 5.71 -3.72 9.48
N SER A 38 4.71 -4.32 10.12
CA SER A 38 4.19 -3.87 11.41
C SER A 38 3.60 -5.04 12.18
N THR A 39 3.68 -4.96 13.51
CA THR A 39 3.06 -5.92 14.44
C THR A 39 1.67 -5.47 14.92
N CYS A 40 1.24 -4.26 14.57
CA CYS A 40 0.01 -3.66 15.07
C CYS A 40 -0.98 -3.25 13.97
N LYS A 41 -0.50 -2.91 12.76
CA LYS A 41 -1.34 -2.53 11.61
C LYS A 41 -1.02 -3.41 10.40
N CYS A 42 -2.04 -3.71 9.60
CA CYS A 42 -1.91 -4.50 8.38
C CYS A 42 -2.67 -3.82 7.23
N VAL A 43 -3.40 -4.58 6.44
CA VAL A 43 -4.13 -4.09 5.26
C VAL A 43 -5.37 -3.30 5.66
N ASP A 44 -6.18 -3.83 6.57
CA ASP A 44 -7.49 -3.24 6.87
C ASP A 44 -7.45 -2.13 7.95
N PRO A 45 -8.30 -1.10 7.83
CA PRO A 45 -9.17 -0.83 6.69
C PRO A 45 -8.39 -0.38 5.45
N VAL A 46 -8.90 -0.72 4.26
CA VAL A 46 -8.43 -0.16 2.99
C VAL A 46 -9.30 1.04 2.65
N GLU A 47 -8.68 2.22 2.59
CA GLU A 47 -9.37 3.47 2.31
C GLU A 47 -8.77 4.16 1.09
N PRO A 48 -9.57 4.86 0.26
CA PRO A 48 -9.03 5.62 -0.85
C PRO A 48 -8.17 6.79 -0.35
N VAL A 49 -7.02 6.99 -0.98
CA VAL A 49 -6.21 8.20 -0.82
C VAL A 49 -6.06 8.92 -2.15
N ARG A 50 -6.24 10.24 -2.12
CA ARG A 50 -6.15 11.09 -3.30
C ARG A 50 -4.69 11.23 -3.73
N ARG A 51 -4.36 10.78 -4.94
CA ARG A 51 -3.00 10.83 -5.49
C ARG A 51 -2.99 11.47 -6.87
N TRP A 52 -1.96 12.25 -7.16
CA TRP A 52 -1.74 12.77 -8.50
C TRP A 52 -1.32 11.63 -9.45
N ASP A 53 -1.97 11.54 -10.60
CA ASP A 53 -1.56 10.69 -11.71
C ASP A 53 -0.91 11.52 -12.82
N LYS A 54 0.38 11.30 -13.05
CA LYS A 54 1.13 12.06 -14.05
C LYS A 54 0.69 11.75 -15.49
N LYS A 55 0.18 10.55 -15.76
CA LYS A 55 -0.24 10.14 -17.11
C LYS A 55 -1.58 10.77 -17.47
N GLN A 56 -2.52 10.76 -16.53
CA GLN A 56 -3.86 11.32 -16.71
C GLN A 56 -3.93 12.82 -16.38
N ARG A 57 -2.89 13.38 -15.74
CA ARG A 57 -2.82 14.78 -15.30
C ARG A 57 -4.00 15.19 -14.42
N GLN A 58 -4.43 14.27 -13.56
CA GLN A 58 -5.52 14.49 -12.63
C GLN A 58 -5.27 13.75 -11.31
N PHE A 59 -6.05 14.11 -10.30
CA PHE A 59 -6.10 13.32 -9.06
C PHE A 59 -6.98 12.10 -9.25
N ILE A 60 -6.53 10.96 -8.75
CA ILE A 60 -7.28 9.71 -8.70
C ILE A 60 -7.33 9.19 -7.26
N ASP A 61 -8.35 8.39 -6.97
CA ASP A 61 -8.46 7.69 -5.71
C ASP A 61 -7.75 6.34 -5.83
N VAL A 62 -6.77 6.13 -4.95
CA VAL A 62 -5.97 4.90 -4.91
C VAL A 62 -6.30 4.16 -3.62
N PRO A 63 -6.73 2.88 -3.67
CA PRO A 63 -6.88 2.05 -2.48
C PRO A 63 -5.58 2.01 -1.67
N CYS A 64 -5.66 2.39 -0.40
CA CYS A 64 -4.51 2.51 0.49
C CYS A 64 -4.74 1.69 1.75
N PRO A 65 -3.87 0.71 2.06
CA PRO A 65 -3.97 -0.07 3.28
C PRO A 65 -3.61 0.76 4.52
N GLN A 66 -4.21 0.42 5.66
CA GLN A 66 -4.04 1.15 6.92
C GLN A 66 -2.57 1.31 7.34
N ILE A 67 -1.73 0.28 7.17
CA ILE A 67 -0.30 0.35 7.49
C ILE A 67 0.43 1.49 6.77
N VAL A 68 0.04 1.81 5.53
CA VAL A 68 0.66 2.91 4.75
C VAL A 68 0.22 4.26 5.31
N LYS A 69 -1.06 4.39 5.72
CA LYS A 69 -1.56 5.62 6.36
C LYS A 69 -0.86 5.85 7.69
N GLU A 70 -0.77 4.82 8.53
CA GLU A 70 -0.09 4.88 9.82
C GLU A 70 1.37 5.30 9.65
N TYR A 71 2.10 4.63 8.75
CA TYR A 71 3.50 4.96 8.49
C TYR A 71 3.69 6.41 8.07
N ASN A 72 2.87 6.92 7.13
CA ASN A 72 2.98 8.32 6.69
C ASN A 72 2.58 9.33 7.77
N GLN A 73 1.70 8.97 8.70
CA GLN A 73 1.31 9.85 9.80
C GLN A 73 2.46 10.06 10.80
N PHE A 74 3.28 9.05 11.01
CA PHE A 74 4.40 9.09 11.95
C PHE A 74 5.77 9.20 11.28
N MET A 75 5.82 9.27 9.95
CA MET A 75 7.03 9.62 9.20
C MET A 75 7.36 11.10 9.41
N GLY A 76 8.59 11.39 9.82
CA GLY A 76 9.16 12.73 9.92
C GLY A 76 9.91 13.15 8.67
#